data_AF-E6X9J9-F1
#
_entry.id   AF-E6X9J9-F1
#
_cell.length_a   1.000
_cell.length_b   1.000
_cell.length_c   1.000
_cell.angle_alpha   90.00
_cell.angle_beta   90.00
_cell.angle_gamma   90.00
#
_symmetry.space_group_name_H-M   'P 1'
#
loop_
_entity.id
_entity.type
_entity.pdbx_description
1 polymer ?
#
loop_
_entity_poly.entity_id
_entity_poly.type
_entity_poly.pdbx_seq_one_letter_code
_entity_poly.pdbx_strand_id
1 'polypeptide(L)'
;MNTSLLEITYFALPLVIMGFFLKYIFKLDVTILLPSAIMFLLFTVLTVCSPLTPKKFESQLFTLFCILEVVALVVGIVLLAKTQIVWKHFFISLSFQLFYWILLFYYGGIRFTHKFGA
;
A
#
# COMPACT_ATOMS: atom_id res chain seq x y z
N MET A 1 20.95 9.58 7.64
CA MET A 1 20.00 9.11 6.61
C MET A 1 18.59 9.40 7.12
N ASN A 2 17.75 10.10 6.35
CA ASN A 2 16.41 10.52 6.80
C ASN A 2 15.62 9.26 7.24
N THR A 3 15.16 9.17 8.48
CA THR A 3 14.44 8.00 9.03
C THR A 3 13.26 7.59 8.14
N SER A 4 12.59 8.57 7.54
CA SER A 4 11.50 8.35 6.58
C SER A 4 11.95 7.62 5.30
N LEU A 5 13.17 7.86 4.79
CA LEU A 5 13.69 7.17 3.60
C LEU A 5 13.97 5.69 3.89
N LEU A 6 14.48 5.38 5.07
CA LEU A 6 14.76 4.00 5.48
C LEU A 6 13.46 3.21 5.65
N GLU A 7 12.43 3.83 6.25
CA GLU A 7 11.08 3.27 6.35
C GLU A 7 10.45 3.02 4.97
N ILE A 8 10.47 4.01 4.06
CA ILE A 8 9.94 3.85 2.69
C ILE A 8 10.61 2.66 1.99
N THR A 9 11.94 2.55 2.12
CA THR A 9 12.70 1.44 1.51
C THR A 9 12.30 0.09 2.09
N TYR A 10 12.03 0.03 3.40
CA TYR A 10 11.55 -1.17 4.07
C TYR A 10 10.19 -1.62 3.54
N PHE A 11 9.28 -0.69 3.19
CA PHE A 11 7.97 -1.03 2.62
C PHE A 11 7.99 -1.26 1.10
N ALA A 12 9.02 -0.79 0.40
CA ALA A 12 9.25 -1.11 -1.01
C ALA A 12 9.65 -2.58 -1.19
N LEU A 13 10.46 -3.12 -0.27
CA LEU A 13 11.03 -4.46 -0.38
C LEU A 13 9.95 -5.57 -0.44
N PRO A 14 8.92 -5.62 0.44
CA PRO A 14 7.84 -6.59 0.33
C PRO A 14 7.11 -6.54 -1.00
N LEU A 15 6.85 -5.33 -1.53
CA LEU A 15 6.17 -5.15 -2.82
C LEU A 15 7.01 -5.73 -3.98
N VAL A 16 8.31 -5.46 -3.97
CA VAL A 16 9.26 -6.01 -4.95
C VAL A 16 9.31 -7.53 -4.85
N ILE A 17 9.44 -8.07 -3.63
CA ILE A 17 9.44 -9.52 -3.38
C ILE A 17 8.14 -10.16 -3.90
N MET A 18 6.98 -9.58 -3.58
CA MET A 18 5.69 -10.06 -4.10
C MET A 18 5.65 -10.06 -5.62
N GLY A 19 6.18 -9.03 -6.28
CA GLY A 19 6.32 -8.97 -7.73
C GLY A 19 7.16 -10.12 -8.28
N PHE A 20 8.27 -10.45 -7.62
CA PHE A 20 9.08 -11.63 -7.97
C PHE A 20 8.30 -12.94 -7.79
N PHE A 21 7.61 -13.14 -6.67
CA PHE A 21 6.79 -14.32 -6.43
C PHE A 21 5.71 -14.50 -7.50
N LEU A 22 4.95 -13.44 -7.79
CA LEU A 22 3.89 -13.50 -8.79
C LEU A 22 4.43 -13.77 -10.20
N LYS A 23 5.54 -13.12 -10.60
CA LYS A 23 6.12 -13.30 -11.93
C LYS A 23 6.79 -14.66 -12.12
N TYR A 24 7.62 -15.09 -11.17
CA TYR A 24 8.51 -16.24 -11.35
C TYR A 24 7.92 -17.55 -10.82
N ILE A 25 7.15 -17.51 -9.73
CA ILE A 25 6.53 -18.73 -9.16
C ILE A 25 5.15 -18.95 -9.77
N PHE A 26 4.30 -17.93 -9.75
CA PHE A 26 2.91 -18.05 -10.22
C PHE A 26 2.74 -17.74 -11.71
N LYS A 27 3.79 -17.27 -12.40
CA LYS A 27 3.77 -16.91 -13.83
C LYS A 27 2.66 -15.91 -14.19
N LEU A 28 2.41 -14.96 -13.28
CA LEU A 28 1.39 -13.92 -13.42
C LEU A 28 2.00 -12.62 -13.93
N ASP A 29 1.17 -11.83 -14.60
CA ASP A 29 1.54 -10.47 -14.98
C ASP A 29 1.65 -9.59 -13.73
N VAL A 30 2.78 -8.90 -13.59
CA VAL A 30 3.06 -8.02 -12.44
C VAL A 30 2.16 -6.78 -12.43
N THR A 31 1.57 -6.43 -13.57
CA THR A 31 0.55 -5.35 -13.65
C THR A 31 -0.63 -5.59 -12.71
N ILE A 32 -0.87 -6.85 -12.32
CA ILE A 32 -1.88 -7.19 -11.31
C ILE A 32 -1.62 -6.50 -9.96
N LEU A 33 -0.36 -6.17 -9.64
CA LEU A 33 0.07 -5.45 -8.44
C LEU A 33 -0.07 -3.92 -8.53
N LEU A 34 -0.53 -3.38 -9.65
CA LEU A 34 -0.67 -1.94 -9.84
C LEU A 34 -1.43 -1.24 -8.69
N PRO A 35 -2.54 -1.79 -8.15
CA PRO A 35 -3.21 -1.22 -6.97
C PRO A 35 -2.29 -1.08 -5.76
N SER A 36 -1.47 -2.10 -5.45
CA SER A 36 -0.50 -2.05 -4.35
C SER A 36 0.64 -1.06 -4.58
N ALA A 37 1.09 -0.88 -5.83
CA ALA A 37 2.06 0.14 -6.17
C ALA A 37 1.51 1.57 -5.96
N ILE A 38 0.26 1.81 -6.35
CA ILE A 38 -0.42 3.09 -6.10
C ILE A 38 -0.55 3.34 -4.59
N MET A 39 -0.94 2.32 -3.81
CA MET A 39 -1.02 2.43 -2.35
C MET A 39 0.33 2.75 -1.70
N PHE A 40 1.40 2.13 -2.17
CA PHE A 40 2.75 2.43 -1.69
C PHE A 40 3.16 3.88 -2.00
N LEU A 41 2.85 4.38 -3.20
CA LEU A 41 3.11 5.77 -3.56
C LEU A 41 2.33 6.74 -2.66
N LEU A 42 1.05 6.48 -2.41
CA LEU A 42 0.23 7.29 -1.50
C LEU A 42 0.80 7.28 -0.08
N PHE A 43 1.15 6.10 0.43
CA PHE A 43 1.79 5.95 1.74
C PHE A 43 3.10 6.75 1.82
N THR A 44 3.92 6.72 0.77
CA THR A 44 5.18 7.46 0.67
C THR A 44 4.95 8.96 0.72
N VAL A 45 4.02 9.48 -0.08
CA VAL A 45 3.68 10.91 -0.10
C VAL A 45 3.22 11.37 1.29
N LEU A 46 2.30 10.64 1.91
CA LEU A 46 1.79 10.97 3.23
C LEU A 46 2.85 10.87 4.32
N THR A 47 3.72 9.87 4.23
CA THR A 47 4.88 9.68 5.09
C THR A 47 5.83 10.87 5.05
N VAL A 48 6.10 11.40 3.85
CA VAL A 48 6.96 12.57 3.63
C VAL A 48 6.25 13.87 4.04
N CYS A 49 4.94 13.98 3.85
CA CYS A 49 4.14 15.14 4.26
C CYS A 49 3.86 15.17 5.77
N SER A 50 3.93 14.02 6.46
CA SER A 50 3.62 13.89 7.89
C SER A 50 4.38 14.87 8.79
N PRO A 51 5.71 15.07 8.66
CA PRO A 51 6.46 16.02 9.51
C PRO A 51 6.09 17.48 9.26
N LEU A 52 5.52 17.79 8.08
CA LEU A 52 5.09 19.13 7.69
C LEU A 52 3.66 19.44 8.12
N THR A 53 2.91 18.42 8.56
CA THR A 53 1.50 18.54 8.93
C THR A 53 1.39 18.86 10.42
N PRO A 54 0.65 19.92 10.82
CA PRO A 54 0.40 20.19 12.23
C PRO A 54 -0.34 19.03 12.91
N LYS A 55 0.00 18.72 14.17
CA LYS A 55 -0.60 17.63 14.96
C LYS A 55 -2.14 17.61 14.93
N LYS A 56 -2.79 18.78 14.88
CA LYS A 56 -4.26 18.93 14.81
C LYS A 56 -4.88 18.27 13.55
N PHE A 57 -4.11 18.15 12.46
CA PHE A 57 -4.57 17.63 11.18
C PHE A 57 -4.09 16.20 10.88
N GLU A 58 -3.28 15.59 11.75
CA GLU A 58 -2.74 14.23 11.50
C GLU A 58 -3.82 13.16 11.46
N SER A 59 -4.84 13.26 12.32
CA SER A 59 -6.00 12.35 12.28
C SER A 59 -6.82 12.49 11.00
N GLN A 60 -6.93 13.71 10.46
CA GLN A 60 -7.58 13.96 9.18
C GLN A 60 -6.73 13.39 8.03
N LEU A 61 -5.41 13.54 8.10
CA LEU A 61 -4.47 12.96 7.14
C LEU A 61 -4.55 11.42 7.11
N PHE A 62 -4.66 10.79 8.29
CA PHE A 62 -4.89 9.35 8.40
C PHE A 62 -6.27 8.94 7.88
N THR A 63 -7.32 9.69 8.21
CA THR A 63 -8.67 9.41 7.67
C THR A 63 -8.68 9.47 6.15
N LEU A 64 -7.97 10.45 5.57
CA LEU A 64 -7.84 10.59 4.12
C LEU A 64 -7.04 9.42 3.51
N PHE A 65 -5.99 8.95 4.19
CA PHE A 65 -5.28 7.73 3.81
C PHE A 65 -6.21 6.52 3.77
N CYS A 66 -7.02 6.30 4.83
CA CYS A 66 -7.97 5.19 4.89
C CYS A 66 -9.02 5.26 3.77
N ILE A 67 -9.55 6.45 3.48
CA ILE A 67 -10.51 6.63 2.37
C ILE A 67 -9.86 6.28 1.03
N LEU A 68 -8.64 6.77 0.79
CA LEU A 68 -7.90 6.47 -0.44
C LEU A 68 -7.58 4.98 -0.57
N GLU A 69 -7.30 4.30 0.54
CA GLU A 69 -7.07 2.85 0.57
C GLU A 69 -8.30 2.06 0.13
N VAL A 70 -9.46 2.38 0.69
CA VAL A 70 -10.72 1.74 0.30
C VAL A 70 -11.03 2.01 -1.17
N VAL A 71 -10.82 3.24 -1.65
CA VAL A 71 -11.04 3.59 -3.06
C VAL A 71 -10.09 2.81 -3.97
N ALA A 72 -8.80 2.73 -3.64
CA ALA A 72 -7.82 1.98 -4.42
C ALA A 72 -8.15 0.48 -4.45
N LEU A 73 -8.67 -0.07 -3.35
CA LEU A 73 -9.14 -1.45 -3.28
C LEU A 73 -10.31 -1.70 -4.23
N VAL A 74 -11.33 -0.84 -4.18
CA VAL A 74 -12.51 -0.96 -5.06
C VAL A 74 -12.12 -0.79 -6.53
N VAL A 75 -11.31 0.21 -6.86
CA VAL A 75 -10.83 0.45 -8.23
C VAL A 75 -9.98 -0.71 -8.71
N GLY A 76 -9.11 -1.27 -7.86
CA GLY A 76 -8.30 -2.44 -8.16
C GLY A 76 -9.18 -3.64 -8.53
N ILE A 77 -10.18 -3.96 -7.70
CA ILE A 77 -11.13 -5.07 -7.98
C ILE A 77 -11.88 -4.83 -9.31
N VAL A 78 -12.36 -3.61 -9.55
CA VAL A 78 -13.10 -3.27 -10.78
C VAL A 78 -12.23 -3.36 -12.02
N LEU A 79 -10.99 -2.84 -11.97
CA LEU A 79 -10.05 -2.93 -13.09
C LEU A 79 -9.70 -4.39 -13.39
N LEU A 80 -9.44 -5.18 -12.35
CA LEU A 80 -9.08 -6.60 -12.48
C LEU A 80 -10.22 -7.45 -13.03
N ALA A 81 -11.46 -7.15 -12.62
CA ALA A 81 -12.67 -7.78 -13.15
C ALA A 81 -12.88 -7.49 -14.64
N LYS A 82 -12.48 -6.31 -15.12
CA LYS A 82 -12.56 -5.94 -16.55
C LYS A 82 -11.48 -6.61 -17.41
N THR A 83 -10.32 -6.94 -16.85
CA THR A 83 -9.16 -7.44 -17.60
C THR A 83 -9.19 -8.93 -17.98
N GLN A 84 -10.33 -9.62 -17.92
CA GLN A 84 -10.44 -11.08 -18.21
C GLN A 84 -9.38 -11.94 -17.50
N ILE A 85 -8.93 -11.50 -16.33
CA ILE A 85 -7.98 -12.28 -15.53
C ILE A 85 -8.68 -13.55 -15.07
N VAL A 86 -8.03 -14.69 -15.27
CA VAL A 86 -8.53 -15.97 -14.76
C VAL A 86 -8.75 -15.82 -13.25
N TRP A 87 -9.97 -16.09 -12.77
CA TRP A 87 -10.34 -15.90 -11.35
C TRP A 87 -9.33 -16.49 -10.35
N LYS A 88 -8.69 -17.60 -10.70
CA LYS A 88 -7.60 -18.20 -9.91
C LYS A 88 -6.41 -17.25 -9.70
N HIS A 89 -5.98 -16.55 -10.75
CA HIS A 89 -4.89 -15.58 -10.70
C HIS A 89 -5.28 -14.34 -9.88
N PHE A 90 -6.55 -13.93 -9.98
CA PHE A 90 -7.11 -12.87 -9.16
C PHE A 90 -7.05 -13.21 -7.68
N PHE A 91 -7.54 -14.37 -7.25
CA PHE A 91 -7.53 -14.75 -5.82
C PHE A 91 -6.12 -14.90 -5.24
N ILE A 92 -5.19 -15.44 -6.04
CA ILE A 92 -3.77 -15.51 -5.63
C ILE A 92 -3.24 -14.10 -5.42
N SER A 93 -3.36 -13.22 -6.42
CA SER A 93 -2.92 -11.82 -6.30
C SER A 93 -3.59 -11.09 -5.14
N LEU A 94 -4.90 -11.23 -4.98
CA LEU A 94 -5.66 -10.55 -3.95
C LEU A 94 -5.13 -10.89 -2.54
N SER A 95 -4.75 -12.14 -2.29
CA SER A 95 -4.18 -12.56 -1.01
C SER A 95 -2.86 -11.84 -0.72
N PHE A 96 -2.00 -11.74 -1.73
CA PHE A 96 -0.75 -10.98 -1.68
C PHE A 96 -1.02 -9.48 -1.45
N GLN A 97 -1.95 -8.90 -2.21
CA GLN A 97 -2.29 -7.47 -2.10
C GLN A 97 -2.87 -7.11 -0.74
N LEU A 98 -3.81 -7.89 -0.22
CA LEU A 98 -4.41 -7.70 1.10
C LEU A 98 -3.36 -7.77 2.20
N PHE A 99 -2.44 -8.74 2.13
CA PHE A 99 -1.34 -8.83 3.09
C PHE A 99 -0.49 -7.55 3.11
N TYR A 100 -0.15 -7.05 1.92
CA TYR A 100 0.63 -5.81 1.80
C TYR A 100 -0.12 -4.58 2.29
N TRP A 101 -1.42 -4.49 1.99
CA TRP A 101 -2.26 -3.37 2.42
C TRP A 101 -2.45 -3.35 3.93
N ILE A 102 -2.73 -4.49 4.57
CA ILE A 102 -2.80 -4.59 6.04
C ILE A 102 -1.49 -4.10 6.67
N LEU A 103 -0.36 -4.44 6.06
CA LEU A 103 0.94 -4.00 6.52
C LEU A 103 1.08 -2.47 6.41
N LEU A 104 0.76 -1.88 5.25
CA LEU A 104 0.75 -0.42 5.09
C LEU A 104 -0.24 0.28 6.05
N PHE A 105 -1.42 -0.30 6.26
CA PHE A 105 -2.45 0.24 7.15
C PHE A 105 -2.00 0.22 8.61
N TYR A 106 -1.45 -0.90 9.08
CA TYR A 106 -0.97 -1.03 10.46
C TYR A 106 0.15 -0.04 10.76
N TYR A 107 1.16 0.04 9.89
CA TYR A 107 2.27 0.97 10.07
C TYR A 107 1.89 2.43 9.82
N GLY A 108 0.99 2.69 8.87
CA GLY A 108 0.37 4.01 8.69
C GLY A 108 -0.37 4.44 9.94
N GLY A 109 -1.20 3.56 10.51
CA GLY A 109 -1.88 3.77 11.78
C GLY A 109 -0.89 4.18 12.85
N ILE A 110 0.12 3.37 13.12
CA ILE A 110 1.16 3.70 14.13
C ILE A 110 1.81 5.06 13.85
N ARG A 111 2.17 5.34 12.59
CA ARG A 111 2.85 6.57 12.20
C ARG A 111 1.99 7.82 12.41
N PHE A 112 0.68 7.74 12.14
CA PHE A 112 -0.20 8.90 12.16
C PHE A 112 -1.02 9.04 13.45
N THR A 113 -1.25 7.95 14.18
CA THR A 113 -2.02 7.96 15.45
C THR A 113 -1.13 7.85 16.69
N HIS A 114 0.02 7.21 16.57
CA HIS A 114 0.92 6.88 17.68
C HIS A 114 2.33 7.44 17.49
N LYS A 115 2.54 8.61 16.86
CA LYS A 115 3.84 9.29 16.98
C LYS A 115 4.20 9.32 18.47
N PHE A 116 5.17 8.49 18.86
CA PHE A 116 5.64 8.36 20.23
C PHE A 116 5.84 9.78 20.74
N GLY A 117 5.16 10.09 21.84
CA GLY A 117 5.05 11.43 22.37
C GLY A 117 6.36 12.19 22.26
N ALA A 118 6.28 13.39 21.70
CA ALA A 118 7.17 14.45 22.14
C ALA A 118 6.94 14.67 23.64
#